data_AF-A0A7C5ZGK5-F1
#
_entry.id   AF-A0A7C5ZGK5-F1
#
_cell.length_a   1.000
_cell.length_b   1.000
_cell.length_c   1.000
_cell.angle_alpha   90.00
_cell.angle_beta   90.00
_cell.angle_gamma   90.00
#
_symmetry.space_group_name_H-M   'P 1'
#
loop_
_entity.id
_entity.type
_entity.pdbx_description
1 polymer ?
#
loop_
_entity_poly.entity_id
_entity_poly.type
_entity_poly.pdbx_seq_one_letter_code
_entity_poly.pdbx_strand_id
1 'polypeptide(L)'
;MERFSRHYSDWKAPSADGQMIIWPPADQILAQTLQNQKMLSDAESVRIQGIPLPQLRRRMRQLIGQPDDQPLLGTGHQTELYHPGVWAKNALISAAAGRLQGRAVHLAVDTDAPKHLNLRWQPGESIPITDDPRITSAAWSGLLAPPTPQHLNYIAWRFQEASRGWDFSPVLPRVISSLRRLAMESLNLPAALSNATHELDWQLGLRHHVLLAGPIWSSDVFLVFVHDLLANADVAASHYNHALGAYRAQRGIGSKMRPMPDLFVGPDAIEAPFWLDDLHSGRRSRPSVFRSDRGWVLELVGGEQFVFEKAVDGWEASGRLQRWLSEARHRISPRALTLTTFVRLVMVDQFVHGIGGGQYDQVTDRLIAWHYGLEPPHFSVTTATMYLPAALGRQRVCLPCVKQELHRLRHSLLGERKHEFVAQIQALPRRSRQRAQKYYEMHSELAAAARG
;
A
#
# COMPACT_ATOMS: atom_id res chain seq x y z
N MET A 1 11.72 13.32 -25.04
CA MET A 1 11.03 12.51 -24.00
C MET A 1 11.47 12.84 -22.57
N GLU A 2 12.36 13.81 -22.34
CA GLU A 2 12.61 14.45 -21.02
C GLU A 2 11.45 15.38 -20.55
N ARG A 3 10.36 15.44 -21.32
CA ARG A 3 9.29 16.45 -21.20
C ARG A 3 8.50 16.41 -19.88
N PHE A 4 8.61 15.34 -19.10
CA PHE A 4 7.84 15.14 -17.86
C PHE A 4 8.71 14.95 -16.62
N SER A 5 9.95 15.45 -16.64
CA SER A 5 10.85 15.40 -15.46
C SER A 5 10.35 16.33 -14.36
N ARG A 6 9.72 15.77 -13.32
CA ARG A 6 9.33 16.49 -12.10
C ARG A 6 10.40 16.36 -11.02
N HIS A 7 10.67 17.47 -10.33
CA HIS A 7 11.51 17.49 -9.14
C HIS A 7 10.67 17.15 -7.90
N TYR A 8 11.09 16.11 -7.17
CA TYR A 8 10.46 15.69 -5.93
C TYR A 8 11.32 16.06 -4.73
N SER A 9 10.67 16.52 -3.65
CA SER A 9 11.35 16.77 -2.39
C SER A 9 11.83 15.46 -1.73
N ASP A 10 12.89 15.55 -0.93
CA ASP A 10 13.35 14.45 -0.07
C ASP A 10 12.56 14.48 1.26
N TRP A 11 11.39 13.85 1.28
CA TRP A 11 10.52 13.87 2.47
C TRP A 11 11.09 12.99 3.58
N LYS A 12 11.18 13.55 4.80
CA LYS A 12 11.55 12.83 6.02
C LYS A 12 10.47 13.06 7.06
N ALA A 13 10.08 12.00 7.79
CA ALA A 13 9.07 12.16 8.81
C ALA A 13 9.54 13.19 9.85
N PRO A 14 8.68 14.15 10.25
CA PRO A 14 9.07 15.11 11.27
C PRO A 14 9.35 14.41 12.59
N SER A 15 10.26 14.95 13.39
CA SER A 15 10.72 14.28 14.62
C SER A 15 10.03 14.78 15.88
N ALA A 16 9.52 16.02 15.89
CA ALA A 16 8.89 16.63 17.06
C ALA A 16 7.37 16.37 17.10
N ASP A 17 6.81 16.47 18.29
CA ASP A 17 5.36 16.37 18.50
C ASP A 17 4.61 17.50 17.77
N GLY A 18 3.43 17.20 17.25
CA GLY A 18 2.57 18.13 16.51
C GLY A 18 3.08 18.56 15.13
N GLN A 19 4.30 18.17 14.74
CA GLN A 19 4.84 18.53 13.44
C GLN A 19 4.21 17.72 12.31
N MET A 20 3.98 18.39 11.18
CA MET A 20 3.43 17.80 9.97
C MET A 20 4.18 18.26 8.72
N ILE A 21 4.07 17.45 7.68
CA ILE A 21 4.48 17.80 6.31
C ILE A 21 3.23 17.80 5.45
N ILE A 22 3.09 18.85 4.64
CA ILE A 22 2.13 18.93 3.55
C ILE A 22 2.95 19.33 2.32
N TRP A 23 2.99 18.45 1.33
CA TRP A 23 3.70 18.68 0.08
C TRP A 23 2.81 18.36 -1.12
N PRO A 24 2.79 19.21 -2.16
CA PRO A 24 3.30 20.60 -2.16
C PRO A 24 2.56 21.48 -1.13
N PRO A 25 2.91 22.78 -0.99
CA PRO A 25 2.14 23.71 -0.17
C PRO A 25 0.64 23.66 -0.47
N ALA A 26 -0.20 23.94 0.53
CA ALA A 26 -1.64 23.65 0.47
C ALA A 26 -2.35 24.34 -0.70
N ASP A 27 -2.00 25.59 -1.00
CA ASP A 27 -2.49 26.34 -2.17
C ASP A 27 -2.19 25.63 -3.50
N GLN A 28 -0.99 25.06 -3.63
CA GLN A 28 -0.62 24.28 -4.80
C GLN A 28 -1.40 22.97 -4.89
N ILE A 29 -1.69 22.30 -3.77
CA ILE A 29 -2.54 21.09 -3.78
C ILE A 29 -3.92 21.43 -4.35
N LEU A 30 -4.51 22.54 -3.92
CA LEU A 30 -5.83 22.96 -4.40
C LEU A 30 -5.79 23.27 -5.91
N ALA A 31 -4.80 24.04 -6.37
CA ALA A 31 -4.63 24.38 -7.78
C ALA A 31 -4.37 23.13 -8.65
N GLN A 32 -3.49 22.23 -8.19
CA GLN A 32 -3.15 21.00 -8.89
C GLN A 32 -4.33 20.02 -8.94
N THR A 33 -5.20 19.99 -7.92
CA THR A 33 -6.41 19.18 -7.96
C THR A 33 -7.32 19.61 -9.13
N LEU A 34 -7.53 20.91 -9.29
CA LEU A 34 -8.33 21.45 -10.41
C LEU A 34 -7.66 21.24 -11.76
N GLN A 35 -6.33 21.38 -11.83
CA GLN A 35 -5.57 21.09 -13.04
C GLN A 35 -5.68 19.62 -13.45
N ASN A 36 -5.56 18.70 -12.49
CA ASN A 36 -5.71 17.27 -12.73
C ASN A 36 -7.13 16.95 -13.20
N GLN A 37 -8.15 17.49 -12.54
CA GLN A 37 -9.55 17.31 -12.94
C GLN A 37 -9.74 17.71 -14.40
N LYS A 38 -9.32 18.93 -14.77
CA LYS A 38 -9.42 19.42 -16.14
C LYS A 38 -8.66 18.54 -17.13
N MET A 39 -7.40 18.26 -16.84
CA MET A 39 -6.54 17.43 -17.70
C MET A 39 -7.14 16.03 -17.95
N LEU A 40 -7.67 15.41 -16.90
CA LEU A 40 -8.22 14.05 -16.96
C LEU A 40 -9.61 14.02 -17.62
N SER A 41 -10.43 15.07 -17.45
CA SER A 41 -11.70 15.21 -18.15
C SER A 41 -11.52 15.50 -19.65
N ASP A 42 -10.43 16.17 -20.03
CA ASP A 42 -10.12 16.52 -21.43
C ASP A 42 -9.31 15.42 -22.16
N ALA A 43 -8.94 14.33 -21.48
CA ALA A 43 -8.03 13.28 -21.98
C ALA A 43 -8.67 12.27 -22.97
N GLU A 44 -9.46 12.74 -23.94
CA GLU A 44 -10.21 11.90 -24.90
C GLU A 44 -9.30 11.03 -25.80
N SER A 45 -8.05 11.44 -26.00
CA SER A 45 -7.07 10.69 -26.80
C SER A 45 -6.45 9.51 -26.03
N VAL A 46 -6.49 9.53 -24.70
CA VAL A 46 -5.96 8.44 -23.87
C VAL A 46 -7.02 7.35 -23.81
N ARG A 47 -6.67 6.14 -24.26
CA ARG A 47 -7.58 4.99 -24.29
C ARG A 47 -7.01 3.83 -23.47
N ILE A 48 -7.88 3.14 -22.77
CA ILE A 48 -7.57 1.90 -22.03
C ILE A 48 -8.51 0.83 -22.58
N GLN A 49 -7.96 -0.19 -23.23
CA GLN A 49 -8.69 -1.19 -24.02
C GLN A 49 -9.72 -0.54 -24.97
N GLY A 50 -9.29 0.50 -25.69
CA GLY A 50 -10.13 1.24 -26.64
C GLY A 50 -11.11 2.24 -26.03
N ILE A 51 -11.35 2.24 -24.72
CA ILE A 51 -12.29 3.16 -24.05
C ILE A 51 -11.58 4.46 -23.68
N PRO A 52 -12.12 5.64 -24.01
CA PRO A 52 -11.58 6.93 -23.59
C PRO A 52 -11.49 7.06 -22.06
N LEU A 53 -10.37 7.61 -21.58
CA LEU A 53 -10.13 7.78 -20.14
C LEU A 53 -11.25 8.56 -19.43
N PRO A 54 -11.78 9.68 -19.96
CA PRO A 54 -12.90 10.38 -19.32
C PRO A 54 -14.11 9.47 -19.11
N GLN A 55 -14.46 8.61 -20.07
CA GLN A 55 -15.59 7.69 -19.95
C GLN A 55 -15.39 6.68 -18.80
N LEU A 56 -14.19 6.12 -18.66
CA LEU A 56 -13.86 5.23 -17.54
C LEU A 56 -13.95 5.94 -16.20
N ARG A 57 -13.50 7.20 -16.12
CA ARG A 57 -13.60 8.03 -14.92
C ARG A 57 -15.05 8.26 -14.51
N ARG A 58 -15.91 8.66 -15.45
CA ARG A 58 -17.35 8.86 -15.19
C ARG A 58 -17.99 7.59 -14.63
N ARG A 59 -17.74 6.46 -15.28
CA ARG A 59 -18.27 5.15 -14.87
C ARG A 59 -17.76 4.76 -13.48
N MET A 60 -16.47 4.93 -13.22
CA MET A 60 -15.88 4.62 -11.91
C MET A 60 -16.53 5.46 -10.81
N ARG A 61 -16.64 6.78 -11.01
CA ARG A 61 -17.25 7.71 -10.04
C ARG A 61 -18.70 7.36 -9.75
N GLN A 62 -19.49 7.03 -10.76
CA GLN A 62 -20.86 6.53 -10.58
C GLN A 62 -20.90 5.27 -9.71
N LEU A 63 -20.03 4.29 -9.95
CA LEU A 63 -19.97 3.04 -9.18
C LEU A 63 -19.63 3.25 -7.70
N ILE A 64 -18.80 4.25 -7.38
CA ILE A 64 -18.45 4.60 -5.99
C ILE A 64 -19.33 5.70 -5.39
N GLY A 65 -20.45 6.04 -6.05
CA GLY A 65 -21.41 7.03 -5.58
C GLY A 65 -20.84 8.45 -5.46
N GLN A 66 -19.90 8.82 -6.34
CA GLN A 66 -19.33 10.16 -6.39
C GLN A 66 -19.79 10.93 -7.63
N PRO A 67 -19.99 12.26 -7.51
CA PRO A 67 -20.30 13.13 -8.64
C PRO A 67 -19.12 13.22 -9.61
N ASP A 68 -19.44 13.44 -10.89
CA ASP A 68 -18.45 13.53 -11.96
C ASP A 68 -17.87 14.94 -12.11
N ASP A 69 -18.68 15.97 -11.82
CA ASP A 69 -18.38 17.39 -12.03
C ASP A 69 -17.62 18.05 -10.87
N GLN A 70 -17.46 17.36 -9.74
CA GLN A 70 -16.76 17.88 -8.56
C GLN A 70 -15.34 17.32 -8.42
N PRO A 71 -14.40 18.09 -7.83
CA PRO A 71 -13.10 17.59 -7.46
C PRO A 71 -13.21 16.42 -6.47
N LEU A 72 -12.54 15.31 -6.77
CA LEU A 72 -12.48 14.13 -5.90
C LEU A 72 -11.06 13.91 -5.40
N LEU A 73 -10.85 14.05 -4.10
CA LEU A 73 -9.56 13.83 -3.44
C LEU A 73 -9.55 12.45 -2.78
N GLY A 74 -8.49 11.70 -3.06
CA GLY A 74 -8.31 10.36 -2.56
C GLY A 74 -7.12 10.24 -1.62
N THR A 75 -7.25 9.38 -0.63
CA THR A 75 -6.09 8.72 -0.02
C THR A 75 -6.37 7.23 0.11
N GLY A 76 -5.38 6.46 0.54
CA GLY A 76 -5.59 5.06 0.84
C GLY A 76 -4.55 4.50 1.78
N HIS A 77 -4.91 3.42 2.47
CA HIS A 77 -3.99 2.64 3.28
C HIS A 77 -4.48 1.21 3.45
N GLN A 78 -3.59 0.32 3.88
CA GLN A 78 -3.98 -1.01 4.35
C GLN A 78 -5.00 -0.86 5.48
N THR A 79 -5.97 -1.77 5.59
CA THR A 79 -6.93 -1.76 6.70
C THR A 79 -6.25 -2.17 8.00
N GLU A 80 -5.81 -1.15 8.73
CA GLU A 80 -4.92 -1.25 9.88
C GLU A 80 -5.24 -0.17 10.92
N LEU A 81 -4.64 -0.27 12.10
CA LEU A 81 -4.69 0.79 13.10
C LEU A 81 -3.73 1.91 12.69
N TYR A 82 -4.29 3.09 12.42
CA TYR A 82 -3.51 4.20 11.88
C TYR A 82 -2.57 4.81 12.91
N HIS A 83 -1.32 4.99 12.50
CA HIS A 83 -0.42 5.94 13.17
C HIS A 83 -0.72 7.37 12.68
N PRO A 84 -0.26 8.42 13.40
CA PRO A 84 -0.54 9.82 13.07
C PRO A 84 -0.32 10.21 11.61
N GLY A 85 0.79 9.76 11.01
CA GLY A 85 1.08 10.03 9.60
C GLY A 85 0.10 9.43 8.59
N VAL A 86 -0.59 8.33 8.91
CA VAL A 86 -1.65 7.79 8.03
C VAL A 86 -2.92 8.61 8.22
N TRP A 87 -3.31 8.87 9.47
CA TRP A 87 -4.51 9.65 9.79
C TRP A 87 -4.47 11.08 9.23
N ALA A 88 -3.30 11.71 9.23
CA ALA A 88 -3.08 13.04 8.64
C ALA A 88 -3.51 13.13 7.16
N LYS A 89 -3.48 12.02 6.41
CA LYS A 89 -3.97 12.00 5.03
C LYS A 89 -5.48 12.19 4.96
N ASN A 90 -6.25 11.57 5.87
CA ASN A 90 -7.71 11.74 5.96
C ASN A 90 -8.05 13.20 6.27
N ALA A 91 -7.32 13.79 7.23
CA ALA A 91 -7.47 15.20 7.57
C ALA A 91 -7.18 16.12 6.37
N LEU A 92 -6.10 15.85 5.62
CA LEU A 92 -5.74 16.65 4.44
C LEU A 92 -6.79 16.55 3.33
N ILE A 93 -7.23 15.35 2.94
CA ILE A 93 -8.24 15.22 1.88
C ILE A 93 -9.57 15.85 2.30
N SER A 94 -9.96 15.73 3.58
CA SER A 94 -11.17 16.35 4.11
C SER A 94 -11.08 17.88 4.05
N ALA A 95 -9.96 18.46 4.49
CA ALA A 95 -9.77 19.91 4.49
C ALA A 95 -9.73 20.48 3.07
N ALA A 96 -9.00 19.84 2.16
CA ALA A 96 -8.88 20.27 0.77
C ALA A 96 -10.20 20.10 -0.01
N ALA A 97 -10.94 19.00 0.19
CA ALA A 97 -12.26 18.83 -0.39
C ALA A 97 -13.23 19.93 0.07
N GLY A 98 -13.24 20.27 1.36
CA GLY A 98 -14.07 21.36 1.88
C GLY A 98 -13.76 22.73 1.23
N ARG A 99 -12.49 23.02 0.95
CA ARG A 99 -12.09 24.26 0.26
C ARG A 99 -12.45 24.29 -1.22
N LEU A 100 -12.49 23.14 -1.87
CA LEU A 100 -12.81 22.99 -3.29
C LEU A 100 -14.30 22.74 -3.56
N GLN A 101 -15.13 22.65 -2.50
CA GLN A 101 -16.51 22.15 -2.60
C GLN A 101 -16.56 20.76 -3.29
N GLY A 102 -15.52 19.97 -3.05
CA GLY A 102 -15.33 18.65 -3.63
C GLY A 102 -15.69 17.52 -2.67
N ARG A 103 -15.23 16.32 -2.98
CA ARG A 103 -15.46 15.09 -2.24
C ARG A 103 -14.13 14.48 -1.81
N ALA A 104 -14.17 13.75 -0.70
CA ALA A 104 -13.02 13.04 -0.16
C ALA A 104 -13.34 11.56 0.01
N VAL A 105 -12.41 10.70 -0.41
CA VAL A 105 -12.51 9.24 -0.30
C VAL A 105 -11.23 8.65 0.28
N HIS A 106 -11.39 7.77 1.26
CA HIS A 106 -10.33 6.91 1.77
C HIS A 106 -10.52 5.50 1.21
N LEU A 107 -9.51 5.00 0.49
CA LEU A 107 -9.44 3.63 0.01
C LEU A 107 -8.81 2.73 1.09
N ALA A 108 -9.66 1.94 1.73
CA ALA A 108 -9.30 0.93 2.71
C ALA A 108 -8.88 -0.36 1.98
N VAL A 109 -7.58 -0.58 1.85
CA VAL A 109 -6.98 -1.68 1.09
C VAL A 109 -7.03 -2.97 1.90
N ASP A 110 -8.17 -3.64 1.86
CA ASP A 110 -8.46 -4.95 2.47
C ASP A 110 -7.78 -6.12 1.73
N THR A 111 -7.22 -5.84 0.55
CA THR A 111 -6.52 -6.81 -0.28
C THR A 111 -5.03 -6.89 -0.02
N ASP A 112 -4.50 -6.15 0.95
CA ASP A 112 -3.10 -6.25 1.38
C ASP A 112 -2.95 -7.12 2.62
N ALA A 113 -1.76 -7.73 2.76
CA ALA A 113 -1.40 -8.53 3.93
C ALA A 113 -1.43 -7.67 5.22
N PRO A 114 -2.01 -8.18 6.32
CA PRO A 114 -2.09 -7.44 7.58
C PRO A 114 -0.70 -7.19 8.19
N LYS A 115 -0.43 -5.98 8.70
CA LYS A 115 0.83 -5.66 9.41
C LYS A 115 0.59 -4.93 10.74
N HIS A 116 -0.17 -3.84 10.73
CA HIS A 116 -0.33 -2.96 11.89
C HIS A 116 -1.71 -3.10 12.56
N LEU A 117 -1.99 -4.29 13.08
CA LEU A 117 -3.25 -4.63 13.76
C LEU A 117 -3.13 -4.78 15.28
N ASN A 118 -2.06 -4.26 15.86
CA ASN A 118 -1.82 -4.32 17.30
C ASN A 118 -2.00 -2.96 17.96
N LEU A 119 -2.82 -2.92 19.00
CA LEU A 119 -2.97 -1.79 19.90
C LEU A 119 -1.79 -1.70 20.86
N ARG A 120 -1.25 -0.50 21.05
CA ARG A 120 -0.09 -0.22 21.91
C ARG A 120 -0.29 1.11 22.62
N TRP A 121 -0.44 1.08 23.94
CA TRP A 121 -0.60 2.28 24.78
C TRP A 121 0.31 2.30 26.01
N GLN A 122 1.00 1.20 26.31
CA GLN A 122 2.01 1.12 27.37
C GLN A 122 3.26 0.36 26.88
N PRO A 123 4.45 0.68 27.42
CA PRO A 123 5.67 -0.06 27.09
C PRO A 123 5.52 -1.56 27.36
N GLY A 124 5.91 -2.40 26.39
CA GLY A 124 5.86 -3.85 26.51
C GLY A 124 4.50 -4.50 26.26
N GLU A 125 3.42 -3.72 26.19
CA GLU A 125 2.08 -4.23 25.91
C GLU A 125 1.73 -4.09 24.43
N SER A 126 1.22 -5.17 23.84
CA SER A 126 0.75 -5.23 22.45
C SER A 126 -0.41 -6.20 22.38
N ILE A 127 -1.62 -5.70 22.12
CA ILE A 127 -2.83 -6.52 22.04
C ILE A 127 -3.36 -6.46 20.60
N PRO A 128 -3.58 -7.61 19.93
CA PRO A 128 -4.16 -7.60 18.59
C PRO A 128 -5.62 -7.11 18.64
N ILE A 129 -6.05 -6.35 17.64
CA ILE A 129 -7.43 -5.84 17.55
C ILE A 129 -8.46 -6.95 17.31
N THR A 130 -8.02 -8.09 16.77
CA THR A 130 -8.82 -9.31 16.54
C THR A 130 -8.17 -10.51 17.24
N ASP A 131 -8.99 -11.45 17.69
CA ASP A 131 -8.60 -12.76 18.20
C ASP A 131 -8.53 -13.85 17.10
N ASP A 132 -8.64 -13.46 15.83
CA ASP A 132 -8.40 -14.38 14.71
C ASP A 132 -6.94 -14.87 14.68
N PRO A 133 -6.68 -16.19 14.81
CA PRO A 133 -5.32 -16.73 14.82
C PRO A 133 -4.56 -16.52 13.50
N ARG A 134 -5.26 -16.18 12.41
CA ARG A 134 -4.67 -15.94 11.08
C ARG A 134 -4.07 -14.54 10.93
N ILE A 135 -4.11 -13.69 11.97
CA ILE A 135 -3.60 -12.31 11.92
C ILE A 135 -2.16 -12.17 11.41
N THR A 136 -1.33 -13.20 11.58
CA THR A 136 0.08 -13.22 11.12
C THR A 136 0.31 -14.01 9.82
N SER A 137 -0.67 -14.76 9.34
CA SER A 137 -0.53 -15.70 8.22
C SER A 137 -1.49 -15.43 7.05
N ALA A 138 -2.52 -14.61 7.26
CA ALA A 138 -3.48 -14.27 6.21
C ALA A 138 -2.78 -13.56 5.04
N ALA A 139 -3.05 -14.03 3.82
CA ALA A 139 -2.48 -13.45 2.60
C ALA A 139 -2.96 -12.00 2.37
N TRP A 140 -4.18 -11.68 2.80
CA TRP A 140 -4.73 -10.33 2.87
C TRP A 140 -5.71 -10.17 4.03
N SER A 141 -5.86 -8.94 4.51
CA SER A 141 -6.65 -8.62 5.71
C SER A 141 -8.15 -8.91 5.58
N GLY A 142 -8.70 -8.93 4.35
CA GLY A 142 -10.08 -9.35 4.08
C GLY A 142 -10.42 -10.80 4.47
N LEU A 143 -9.41 -11.65 4.74
CA LEU A 143 -9.61 -13.01 5.27
C LEU A 143 -9.81 -13.06 6.79
N LEU A 144 -9.51 -11.98 7.50
CA LEU A 144 -9.56 -11.94 8.96
C LEU A 144 -10.99 -11.75 9.44
N ALA A 145 -11.37 -12.51 10.45
CA ALA A 145 -12.62 -12.34 11.17
C ALA A 145 -12.55 -11.09 12.07
N PRO A 146 -13.68 -10.38 12.24
CA PRO A 146 -13.77 -9.32 13.24
C PRO A 146 -13.58 -9.90 14.66
N PRO A 147 -13.20 -9.06 15.65
CA PRO A 147 -13.00 -9.53 17.02
C PRO A 147 -14.28 -10.06 17.67
N THR A 148 -14.14 -11.09 18.50
CA THR A 148 -15.25 -11.57 19.32
C THR A 148 -15.64 -10.55 20.41
N PRO A 149 -16.90 -10.57 20.89
CA PRO A 149 -17.31 -9.72 22.02
C PRO A 149 -16.46 -9.94 23.28
N GLN A 150 -16.03 -11.17 23.54
CA GLN A 150 -15.15 -11.50 24.67
C GLN A 150 -13.79 -10.81 24.52
N HIS A 151 -13.18 -10.86 23.32
CA HIS A 151 -11.91 -10.21 23.05
C HIS A 151 -11.99 -8.67 23.18
N LEU A 152 -13.06 -8.06 22.69
CA LEU A 152 -13.30 -6.62 22.86
C LEU A 152 -13.48 -6.23 24.33
N ASN A 153 -14.15 -7.05 25.14
CA ASN A 153 -14.29 -6.82 26.57
C ASN A 153 -12.93 -6.90 27.29
N TYR A 154 -12.08 -7.85 26.90
CA TYR A 154 -10.71 -7.94 27.40
C TYR A 154 -9.90 -6.69 27.03
N ILE A 155 -9.92 -6.25 25.77
CA ILE A 155 -9.27 -5.01 25.32
C ILE A 155 -9.76 -3.81 26.14
N ALA A 156 -11.08 -3.65 26.31
CA ALA A 156 -11.67 -2.55 27.04
C ALA A 156 -11.23 -2.53 28.51
N TRP A 157 -11.25 -3.68 29.18
CA TRP A 157 -10.78 -3.82 30.57
C TRP A 157 -9.31 -3.45 30.70
N ARG A 158 -8.44 -4.01 29.84
CA ARG A 158 -7.00 -3.70 29.83
C ARG A 158 -6.73 -2.21 29.63
N PHE A 159 -7.45 -1.62 28.69
CA PHE A 159 -7.34 -0.20 28.41
C PHE A 159 -7.80 0.68 29.58
N GLN A 160 -8.87 0.28 30.26
CA GLN A 160 -9.38 0.99 31.44
C GLN A 160 -8.34 0.97 32.57
N GLU A 161 -7.74 -0.18 32.90
CA GLU A 161 -6.66 -0.26 33.89
C GLU A 161 -5.50 0.67 33.52
N ALA A 162 -5.10 0.65 32.25
CA ALA A 162 -3.98 1.45 31.74
C ALA A 162 -4.23 2.97 31.78
N SER A 163 -5.48 3.39 31.63
CA SER A 163 -5.87 4.81 31.49
C SER A 163 -6.30 5.49 32.79
N ARG A 164 -6.44 4.77 33.91
CA ARG A 164 -6.85 5.34 35.22
C ARG A 164 -6.02 6.55 35.68
N GLY A 165 -4.74 6.59 35.32
CA GLY A 165 -3.80 7.66 35.71
C GLY A 165 -3.50 8.67 34.62
N TRP A 166 -4.26 8.70 33.52
CA TRP A 166 -4.03 9.66 32.44
C TRP A 166 -4.72 10.99 32.72
N ASP A 167 -4.04 12.07 32.41
CA ASP A 167 -4.51 13.46 32.51
C ASP A 167 -5.25 13.94 31.24
N PHE A 168 -5.56 13.01 30.33
CA PHE A 168 -6.29 13.26 29.09
C PHE A 168 -7.41 12.25 28.90
N SER A 169 -8.42 12.64 28.11
CA SER A 169 -9.55 11.76 27.78
C SER A 169 -9.29 10.97 26.49
N PRO A 170 -9.09 9.65 26.55
CA PRO A 170 -8.86 8.85 25.36
C PRO A 170 -10.13 8.61 24.54
N VAL A 171 -9.97 8.48 23.22
CA VAL A 171 -11.07 8.20 22.29
C VAL A 171 -11.22 6.72 21.92
N LEU A 172 -10.24 5.87 22.28
CA LEU A 172 -10.30 4.42 21.97
C LEU A 172 -11.59 3.73 22.46
N PRO A 173 -12.15 4.04 23.65
CA PRO A 173 -13.41 3.43 24.07
C PRO A 173 -14.58 3.65 23.10
N ARG A 174 -14.59 4.77 22.37
CA ARG A 174 -15.60 5.06 21.34
C ARG A 174 -15.44 4.10 20.16
N VAL A 175 -14.21 3.92 19.69
CA VAL A 175 -13.88 2.97 18.60
C VAL A 175 -14.24 1.54 19.00
N ILE A 176 -13.90 1.12 20.22
CA ILE A 176 -14.24 -0.23 20.72
C ILE A 176 -15.76 -0.43 20.80
N SER A 177 -16.52 0.60 21.19
CA SER A 177 -17.98 0.55 21.20
C SER A 177 -18.56 0.40 19.80
N SER A 178 -18.11 1.20 18.83
CA SER A 178 -18.54 1.07 17.43
C SER A 178 -18.15 -0.29 16.85
N LEU A 179 -16.91 -0.73 17.11
CA LEU A 179 -16.41 -2.02 16.64
C LEU A 179 -17.20 -3.19 17.22
N ARG A 180 -17.65 -3.12 18.48
CA ARG A 180 -18.51 -4.16 19.08
C ARG A 180 -19.81 -4.37 18.29
N ARG A 181 -20.46 -3.29 17.87
CA ARG A 181 -21.68 -3.36 17.05
C ARG A 181 -21.34 -3.87 15.64
N LEU A 182 -20.37 -3.24 14.99
CA LEU A 182 -20.02 -3.54 13.59
C LEU A 182 -19.43 -4.94 13.40
N ALA A 183 -18.73 -5.48 14.40
CA ALA A 183 -18.20 -6.85 14.38
C ALA A 183 -19.30 -7.91 14.29
N MET A 184 -20.52 -7.61 14.78
CA MET A 184 -21.67 -8.51 14.67
C MET A 184 -22.37 -8.43 13.31
N GLU A 185 -22.23 -7.29 12.62
CA GLU A 185 -22.90 -6.99 11.34
C GLU A 185 -22.01 -7.30 10.12
N SER A 186 -20.69 -7.35 10.31
CA SER A 186 -19.69 -7.46 9.25
C SER A 186 -19.13 -8.87 9.12
N LEU A 187 -18.89 -9.30 7.88
CA LEU A 187 -18.31 -10.60 7.59
C LEU A 187 -16.78 -10.66 7.77
N ASN A 188 -16.10 -9.51 7.78
CA ASN A 188 -14.63 -9.44 7.88
C ASN A 188 -14.16 -8.23 8.71
N LEU A 189 -12.93 -8.34 9.22
CA LEU A 189 -12.28 -7.32 10.04
C LEU A 189 -12.13 -5.97 9.32
N PRO A 190 -11.67 -5.91 8.05
CA PRO A 190 -11.56 -4.64 7.32
C PRO A 190 -12.84 -3.81 7.33
N ALA A 191 -13.99 -4.41 7.02
CA ALA A 191 -15.27 -3.71 7.04
C ALA A 191 -15.59 -3.12 8.43
N ALA A 192 -15.48 -3.96 9.49
CA ALA A 192 -15.81 -3.53 10.85
C ALA A 192 -14.85 -2.45 11.37
N LEU A 193 -13.54 -2.63 11.16
CA LEU A 193 -12.50 -1.73 11.65
C LEU A 193 -12.50 -0.38 10.92
N SER A 194 -12.63 -0.41 9.59
CA SER A 194 -12.70 0.80 8.78
C SER A 194 -13.92 1.63 9.13
N ASN A 195 -15.10 1.02 9.28
CA ASN A 195 -16.32 1.74 9.67
C ASN A 195 -16.24 2.28 11.11
N ALA A 196 -15.69 1.52 12.06
CA ALA A 196 -15.52 2.00 13.44
C ALA A 196 -14.58 3.21 13.52
N THR A 197 -13.49 3.19 12.74
CA THR A 197 -12.54 4.31 12.65
C THR A 197 -13.16 5.51 11.92
N HIS A 198 -13.94 5.24 10.87
CA HIS A 198 -14.66 6.26 10.11
C HIS A 198 -15.71 7.01 10.93
N GLU A 199 -16.45 6.29 11.79
CA GLU A 199 -17.39 6.91 12.73
C GLU A 199 -16.67 7.88 13.67
N LEU A 200 -15.48 7.52 14.17
CA LEU A 200 -14.66 8.43 14.97
C LEU A 200 -14.19 9.64 14.14
N ASP A 201 -13.69 9.44 12.92
CA ASP A 201 -13.26 10.53 12.03
C ASP A 201 -14.41 11.54 11.81
N TRP A 202 -15.64 11.05 11.61
CA TRP A 202 -16.83 11.90 11.47
C TRP A 202 -17.17 12.68 12.74
N GLN A 203 -17.07 12.05 13.92
CA GLN A 203 -17.23 12.74 15.21
C GLN A 203 -16.18 13.83 15.43
N LEU A 204 -14.97 13.66 14.87
CA LEU A 204 -13.89 14.64 14.90
C LEU A 204 -14.02 15.73 13.82
N GLY A 205 -15.09 15.70 13.02
CA GLY A 205 -15.36 16.72 11.99
C GLY A 205 -14.74 16.42 10.62
N LEU A 206 -14.07 15.28 10.44
CA LEU A 206 -13.57 14.89 9.12
C LEU A 206 -14.75 14.44 8.26
N ARG A 207 -14.74 14.84 6.98
CA ARG A 207 -15.81 14.58 6.01
C ARG A 207 -15.21 13.92 4.79
N HIS A 208 -15.08 12.59 4.88
CA HIS A 208 -14.73 11.72 3.76
C HIS A 208 -15.58 10.47 3.78
N HIS A 209 -15.63 9.75 2.66
CA HIS A 209 -16.16 8.39 2.60
C HIS A 209 -15.02 7.39 2.82
N VAL A 210 -15.37 6.17 3.22
CA VAL A 210 -14.43 5.03 3.25
C VAL A 210 -14.95 3.98 2.28
N LEU A 211 -14.07 3.51 1.41
CA LEU A 211 -14.37 2.49 0.40
C LEU A 211 -13.40 1.32 0.60
N LEU A 212 -13.93 0.10 0.72
CA LEU A 212 -13.10 -1.10 0.66
C LEU A 212 -12.59 -1.29 -0.78
N ALA A 213 -11.33 -1.70 -0.92
CA ALA A 213 -10.69 -1.86 -2.23
C ALA A 213 -11.15 -3.13 -2.96
N GLY A 214 -11.45 -4.21 -2.23
CA GLY A 214 -11.86 -5.50 -2.77
C GLY A 214 -12.99 -5.41 -3.82
N PRO A 215 -14.12 -4.74 -3.52
CA PRO A 215 -15.20 -4.55 -4.49
C PRO A 215 -14.80 -3.74 -5.74
N ILE A 216 -13.87 -2.78 -5.61
CA ILE A 216 -13.38 -1.99 -6.75
C ILE A 216 -12.63 -2.89 -7.73
N TRP A 217 -11.87 -3.88 -7.23
CA TRP A 217 -11.14 -4.84 -8.07
C TRP A 217 -12.03 -5.84 -8.82
N SER A 218 -13.33 -5.86 -8.52
CA SER A 218 -14.33 -6.65 -9.25
C SER A 218 -15.20 -5.79 -10.18
N SER A 219 -14.97 -4.48 -10.24
CA SER A 219 -15.72 -3.58 -11.12
C SER A 219 -15.37 -3.78 -12.60
N ASP A 220 -16.34 -3.51 -13.46
CA ASP A 220 -16.15 -3.49 -14.92
C ASP A 220 -14.99 -2.56 -15.32
N VAL A 221 -14.94 -1.34 -14.77
CA VAL A 221 -13.88 -0.36 -15.06
C VAL A 221 -12.48 -0.84 -14.68
N PHE A 222 -12.32 -1.46 -13.51
CA PHE A 222 -11.02 -2.02 -13.14
C PHE A 222 -10.64 -3.18 -14.05
N LEU A 223 -11.60 -4.02 -14.45
CA LEU A 223 -11.34 -5.16 -15.32
C LEU A 223 -11.04 -4.74 -16.77
N VAL A 224 -11.57 -3.60 -17.25
CA VAL A 224 -11.09 -2.95 -18.49
C VAL A 224 -9.59 -2.65 -18.39
N PHE A 225 -9.17 -2.03 -17.27
CA PHE A 225 -7.77 -1.68 -17.03
C PHE A 225 -6.84 -2.89 -16.87
N VAL A 226 -7.30 -3.94 -16.18
CA VAL A 226 -6.57 -5.22 -16.11
C VAL A 226 -6.40 -5.80 -17.52
N HIS A 227 -7.48 -5.84 -18.30
CA HIS A 227 -7.45 -6.42 -19.63
C HIS A 227 -6.50 -5.66 -20.55
N ASP A 228 -6.52 -4.32 -20.54
CA ASP A 228 -5.60 -3.47 -21.32
C ASP A 228 -4.13 -3.81 -21.08
N LEU A 229 -3.73 -3.90 -19.80
CA LEU A 229 -2.36 -4.19 -19.41
C LEU A 229 -1.94 -5.61 -19.79
N LEU A 230 -2.84 -6.59 -19.68
CA LEU A 230 -2.52 -8.00 -19.99
C LEU A 230 -2.62 -8.32 -21.49
N ALA A 231 -3.50 -7.66 -22.23
CA ALA A 231 -3.53 -7.73 -23.69
C ALA A 231 -2.27 -7.11 -24.31
N ASN A 232 -1.63 -6.16 -23.62
CA ASN A 232 -0.38 -5.51 -23.99
C ASN A 232 0.79 -5.88 -23.06
N ALA A 233 0.83 -7.13 -22.55
CA ALA A 233 1.75 -7.53 -21.48
C ALA A 233 3.24 -7.25 -21.78
N ASP A 234 3.67 -7.42 -23.03
CA ASP A 234 5.02 -7.10 -23.50
C ASP A 234 5.38 -5.62 -23.34
N VAL A 235 4.51 -4.75 -23.87
CA VAL A 235 4.68 -3.29 -23.78
C VAL A 235 4.55 -2.83 -22.33
N ALA A 236 3.57 -3.33 -21.60
CA ALA A 236 3.32 -3.00 -20.20
C ALA A 236 4.51 -3.36 -19.31
N ALA A 237 5.04 -4.59 -19.42
CA ALA A 237 6.17 -5.03 -18.62
C ALA A 237 7.46 -4.28 -18.99
N SER A 238 7.68 -3.98 -20.27
CA SER A 238 8.80 -3.17 -20.73
C SER A 238 8.76 -1.77 -20.12
N HIS A 239 7.62 -1.06 -20.21
CA HIS A 239 7.46 0.27 -19.64
C HIS A 239 7.58 0.27 -18.11
N TYR A 240 7.02 -0.73 -17.43
CA TYR A 240 7.14 -0.91 -15.99
C TYR A 240 8.60 -1.08 -15.55
N ASN A 241 9.34 -2.00 -16.18
CA ASN A 241 10.73 -2.27 -15.85
C ASN A 241 11.64 -1.08 -16.21
N HIS A 242 11.35 -0.39 -17.32
CA HIS A 242 12.04 0.83 -17.67
C HIS A 242 11.82 1.92 -16.61
N ALA A 243 10.59 2.09 -16.10
CA ALA A 243 10.26 3.09 -15.08
C ALA A 243 11.06 2.88 -13.80
N LEU A 244 11.16 1.62 -13.36
CA LEU A 244 11.99 1.23 -12.25
C LEU A 244 13.48 1.45 -12.53
N GLY A 245 13.97 1.05 -13.70
CA GLY A 245 15.36 1.23 -14.10
C GLY A 245 15.79 2.70 -14.06
N ALA A 246 14.99 3.60 -14.65
CA ALA A 246 15.28 5.03 -14.66
C ALA A 246 15.21 5.65 -13.25
N TYR A 247 14.24 5.25 -12.41
CA TYR A 247 14.17 5.69 -11.03
C TYR A 247 15.41 5.26 -10.22
N ARG A 248 15.82 4.00 -10.36
CA ARG A 248 17.01 3.46 -9.68
C ARG A 248 18.27 4.19 -10.11
N ALA A 249 18.43 4.44 -11.41
CA ALA A 249 19.56 5.20 -11.94
C ALA A 249 19.61 6.62 -11.37
N GLN A 250 18.49 7.35 -11.37
CA GLN A 250 18.41 8.71 -10.81
C GLN A 250 18.72 8.76 -9.31
N ARG A 251 18.30 7.73 -8.54
CA ARG A 251 18.50 7.66 -7.09
C ARG A 251 19.78 6.95 -6.67
N GLY A 252 20.62 6.50 -7.60
CA GLY A 252 21.82 5.73 -7.30
C GLY A 252 21.55 4.39 -6.58
N ILE A 253 20.38 3.77 -6.82
CA ILE A 253 19.97 2.53 -6.17
C ILE A 253 20.54 1.34 -6.97
N GLY A 254 21.57 0.69 -6.43
CA GLY A 254 22.17 -0.50 -7.06
C GLY A 254 21.34 -1.80 -6.91
N SER A 255 20.38 -1.85 -5.98
CA SER A 255 19.58 -3.05 -5.74
C SER A 255 18.39 -3.14 -6.70
N LYS A 256 18.30 -4.24 -7.45
CA LYS A 256 17.13 -4.55 -8.29
C LYS A 256 15.85 -4.85 -7.49
N MET A 257 15.95 -5.07 -6.18
CA MET A 257 14.78 -5.34 -5.32
C MET A 257 14.12 -4.07 -4.78
N ARG A 258 14.75 -2.91 -4.96
CA ARG A 258 14.27 -1.62 -4.42
C ARG A 258 13.91 -0.66 -5.57
N PRO A 259 12.83 0.13 -5.44
CA PRO A 259 11.83 0.08 -4.38
C PRO A 259 10.99 -1.22 -4.41
N MET A 260 10.97 -1.90 -5.56
CA MET A 260 10.37 -3.22 -5.79
C MET A 260 11.12 -3.92 -6.94
N PRO A 261 10.97 -5.25 -7.11
CA PRO A 261 11.59 -5.98 -8.22
C PRO A 261 11.00 -5.62 -9.59
N ASP A 262 11.79 -5.89 -10.63
CA ASP A 262 11.33 -5.93 -12.01
C ASP A 262 10.35 -7.10 -12.20
N LEU A 263 9.43 -6.94 -13.16
CA LEU A 263 8.62 -8.04 -13.65
C LEU A 263 9.50 -8.99 -14.47
N PHE A 264 9.28 -10.29 -14.31
CA PHE A 264 9.89 -11.27 -15.19
C PHE A 264 9.40 -11.08 -16.64
N VAL A 265 10.35 -11.07 -17.59
CA VAL A 265 10.09 -11.02 -19.03
C VAL A 265 10.93 -12.13 -19.68
N GLY A 266 10.25 -13.14 -20.21
CA GLY A 266 10.84 -14.21 -21.00
C GLY A 266 10.30 -14.20 -22.45
N PRO A 267 10.77 -15.12 -23.31
CA PRO A 267 10.31 -15.21 -24.70
C PRO A 267 8.80 -15.54 -24.79
N ASP A 268 8.35 -16.48 -23.95
CA ASP A 268 7.00 -17.05 -24.00
C ASP A 268 6.12 -16.69 -22.82
N ALA A 269 6.69 -16.07 -21.77
CA ALA A 269 5.99 -15.77 -20.52
C ALA A 269 6.37 -14.40 -19.97
N ILE A 270 5.37 -13.67 -19.48
CA ILE A 270 5.53 -12.35 -18.85
C ILE A 270 4.82 -12.34 -17.51
N GLU A 271 5.52 -11.92 -16.45
CA GLU A 271 4.89 -11.70 -15.15
C GLU A 271 3.97 -10.47 -15.20
N ALA A 272 2.74 -10.66 -14.76
CA ALA A 272 1.74 -9.60 -14.69
C ALA A 272 1.95 -8.71 -13.45
N PRO A 273 1.73 -7.38 -13.55
CA PRO A 273 1.88 -6.44 -12.44
C PRO A 273 0.71 -6.47 -11.44
N PHE A 274 0.18 -7.66 -11.18
CA PHE A 274 -0.97 -7.93 -10.34
C PHE A 274 -0.67 -9.07 -9.35
N TRP A 275 -1.57 -9.23 -8.39
CA TRP A 275 -1.76 -10.44 -7.61
C TRP A 275 -2.92 -11.22 -8.20
N LEU A 276 -2.85 -12.54 -8.11
CA LEU A 276 -3.97 -13.43 -8.37
C LEU A 276 -4.37 -14.07 -7.03
N ASP A 277 -5.57 -13.71 -6.57
CA ASP A 277 -6.14 -14.17 -5.31
C ASP A 277 -7.11 -15.31 -5.59
N ASP A 278 -6.84 -16.48 -5.01
CA ASP A 278 -7.80 -17.57 -4.94
C ASP A 278 -8.71 -17.34 -3.73
N LEU A 279 -9.97 -16.98 -3.99
CA LEU A 279 -10.93 -16.62 -2.95
C LEU A 279 -11.47 -17.85 -2.21
N HIS A 280 -11.29 -19.05 -2.75
CA HIS A 280 -11.67 -20.29 -2.08
C HIS A 280 -10.59 -20.73 -1.08
N SER A 281 -9.32 -20.79 -1.51
CA SER A 281 -8.22 -21.24 -0.64
C SER A 281 -7.60 -20.12 0.21
N GLY A 282 -7.88 -18.85 -0.08
CA GLY A 282 -7.27 -17.70 0.59
C GLY A 282 -5.79 -17.54 0.24
N ARG A 283 -5.34 -18.13 -0.87
CA ARG A 283 -3.94 -18.08 -1.33
C ARG A 283 -3.76 -16.99 -2.38
N ARG A 284 -2.53 -16.49 -2.46
CA ARG A 284 -2.12 -15.46 -3.42
C ARG A 284 -0.92 -15.93 -4.22
N SER A 285 -0.95 -15.68 -5.52
CA SER A 285 0.17 -15.93 -6.42
C SER A 285 0.50 -14.69 -7.26
N ARG A 286 1.64 -14.76 -7.95
CA ARG A 286 2.05 -13.79 -8.95
C ARG A 286 1.71 -14.38 -10.32
N PRO A 287 0.66 -13.90 -11.00
CA PRO A 287 0.27 -14.44 -12.28
C PRO A 287 1.31 -14.09 -13.34
N SER A 288 1.46 -14.99 -14.31
CA SER A 288 2.13 -14.74 -15.58
C SER A 288 1.16 -15.00 -16.70
N VAL A 289 1.32 -14.30 -17.81
CA VAL A 289 0.62 -14.59 -19.06
C VAL A 289 1.59 -15.21 -20.06
N PHE A 290 1.07 -16.09 -20.90
CA PHE A 290 1.81 -16.84 -21.90
C PHE A 290 1.38 -16.43 -23.31
N ARG A 291 2.31 -16.52 -24.27
CA ARG A 291 2.04 -16.13 -25.65
C ARG A 291 1.07 -17.12 -26.31
N SER A 292 0.12 -16.61 -27.08
CA SER A 292 -0.86 -17.37 -27.85
C SER A 292 -1.10 -16.71 -29.22
N ASP A 293 -1.63 -17.45 -30.21
CA ASP A 293 -1.93 -16.93 -31.55
C ASP A 293 -2.93 -15.75 -31.54
N ARG A 294 -3.78 -15.69 -30.51
CA ARG A 294 -4.82 -14.65 -30.35
C ARG A 294 -4.41 -13.51 -29.41
N GLY A 295 -3.27 -13.61 -28.73
CA GLY A 295 -2.83 -12.61 -27.75
C GLY A 295 -2.06 -13.24 -26.59
N TRP A 296 -2.47 -12.90 -25.38
CA TRP A 296 -1.85 -13.41 -24.15
C TRP A 296 -2.85 -14.26 -23.37
N VAL A 297 -2.41 -15.39 -22.83
CA VAL A 297 -3.28 -16.28 -22.03
C VAL A 297 -2.84 -16.30 -20.58
N LEU A 298 -3.78 -16.13 -19.65
CA LEU A 298 -3.60 -16.47 -18.25
C LEU A 298 -4.19 -17.85 -18.01
N GLU A 299 -3.42 -18.75 -17.41
CA GLU A 299 -3.84 -20.09 -17.03
C GLU A 299 -3.87 -20.22 -15.51
N LEU A 300 -4.99 -20.71 -14.98
CA LEU A 300 -5.14 -21.05 -13.57
C LEU A 300 -4.56 -22.44 -13.30
N VAL A 301 -4.29 -22.73 -12.03
CA VAL A 301 -3.76 -24.05 -11.62
C VAL A 301 -4.74 -25.19 -11.94
N GLY A 302 -6.05 -24.91 -12.03
CA GLY A 302 -7.07 -25.87 -12.45
C GLY A 302 -7.14 -26.12 -13.97
N GLY A 303 -6.33 -25.43 -14.76
CA GLY A 303 -6.29 -25.53 -16.22
C GLY A 303 -7.26 -24.59 -16.94
N GLU A 304 -8.09 -23.83 -16.22
CA GLU A 304 -8.94 -22.82 -16.82
C GLU A 304 -8.09 -21.68 -17.40
N GLN A 305 -8.40 -21.28 -18.63
CA GLN A 305 -7.65 -20.28 -19.37
C GLN A 305 -8.51 -19.08 -19.73
N PHE A 306 -7.89 -17.90 -19.73
CA PHE A 306 -8.49 -16.67 -20.25
C PHE A 306 -7.54 -16.00 -21.24
N VAL A 307 -8.05 -15.67 -22.44
CA VAL A 307 -7.28 -15.00 -23.49
C VAL A 307 -7.58 -13.51 -23.48
N PHE A 308 -6.50 -12.72 -23.40
CA PHE A 308 -6.48 -11.27 -23.49
C PHE A 308 -6.13 -10.84 -24.92
N GLU A 309 -7.09 -10.22 -25.59
CA GLU A 309 -7.03 -9.88 -27.02
C GLU A 309 -7.07 -8.37 -27.23
N LYS A 310 -6.08 -7.79 -27.93
CA LYS A 310 -5.99 -6.33 -28.10
C LYS A 310 -7.19 -5.72 -28.82
N ALA A 311 -7.83 -6.46 -29.72
CA ALA A 311 -8.89 -5.96 -30.60
C ALA A 311 -10.31 -6.01 -30.00
N VAL A 312 -10.49 -6.66 -28.85
CA VAL A 312 -11.82 -6.79 -28.21
C VAL A 312 -12.23 -5.47 -27.56
N ASP A 313 -13.51 -5.11 -27.66
CA ASP A 313 -14.07 -3.94 -26.99
C ASP A 313 -13.87 -4.02 -25.47
N GLY A 314 -13.51 -2.89 -24.84
CA GLY A 314 -13.19 -2.87 -23.41
C GLY A 314 -14.31 -3.36 -22.51
N TRP A 315 -15.56 -2.98 -22.79
CA TRP A 315 -16.69 -3.39 -21.96
C TRP A 315 -16.99 -4.87 -22.13
N GLU A 316 -16.96 -5.39 -23.36
CA GLU A 316 -17.10 -6.82 -23.63
C GLU A 316 -15.99 -7.63 -22.94
N ALA A 317 -14.74 -7.19 -23.09
CA ALA A 317 -13.57 -7.80 -22.47
C ALA A 317 -13.69 -7.88 -20.95
N SER A 318 -14.10 -6.77 -20.31
CA SER A 318 -14.31 -6.72 -18.86
C SER A 318 -15.43 -7.65 -18.39
N GLY A 319 -16.54 -7.75 -19.14
CA GLY A 319 -17.66 -8.63 -18.80
C GLY A 319 -17.34 -10.12 -18.98
N ARG A 320 -16.51 -10.47 -19.98
CA ARG A 320 -15.94 -11.82 -20.12
C ARG A 320 -15.02 -12.15 -18.94
N LEU A 321 -14.10 -11.23 -18.62
CA LEU A 321 -13.12 -11.43 -17.54
C LEU A 321 -13.81 -11.55 -16.17
N GLN A 322 -14.82 -10.73 -15.90
CA GLN A 322 -15.58 -10.76 -14.66
C GLN A 322 -16.28 -12.12 -14.45
N ARG A 323 -16.96 -12.63 -15.49
CA ARG A 323 -17.63 -13.94 -15.44
C ARG A 323 -16.64 -15.06 -15.17
N TRP A 324 -15.55 -15.11 -15.93
CA TRP A 324 -14.50 -16.12 -15.77
C TRP A 324 -13.88 -16.10 -14.36
N LEU A 325 -13.51 -14.92 -13.84
CA LEU A 325 -12.99 -14.79 -12.48
C LEU A 325 -14.01 -15.22 -11.42
N SER A 326 -15.29 -14.87 -11.61
CA SER A 326 -16.35 -15.20 -10.65
C SER A 326 -16.63 -16.71 -10.60
N GLU A 327 -16.73 -17.35 -11.77
CA GLU A 327 -16.92 -18.81 -11.90
C GLU A 327 -15.74 -19.58 -11.28
N ALA A 328 -14.52 -19.14 -11.56
CA ALA A 328 -13.31 -19.72 -10.98
C ALA A 328 -13.07 -19.32 -9.51
N ARG A 329 -13.87 -18.42 -8.93
CA ARG A 329 -13.67 -17.83 -7.58
C ARG A 329 -12.30 -17.20 -7.38
N HIS A 330 -11.83 -16.46 -8.37
CA HIS A 330 -10.58 -15.72 -8.33
C HIS A 330 -10.82 -14.21 -8.35
N ARG A 331 -9.83 -13.45 -7.90
CA ARG A 331 -9.77 -11.99 -8.04
C ARG A 331 -8.37 -11.57 -8.47
N ILE A 332 -8.29 -10.67 -9.45
CA ILE A 332 -7.05 -9.99 -9.78
C ILE A 332 -6.98 -8.72 -8.94
N SER A 333 -5.93 -8.58 -8.13
CA SER A 333 -5.72 -7.40 -7.27
C SER A 333 -4.47 -6.63 -7.73
N PRO A 334 -4.47 -5.29 -7.74
CA PRO A 334 -3.32 -4.53 -8.21
C PRO A 334 -2.15 -4.58 -7.21
N ARG A 335 -0.92 -4.53 -7.74
CA ARG A 335 0.28 -4.22 -6.94
C ARG A 335 0.45 -2.71 -6.81
N ALA A 336 1.38 -2.25 -5.97
CA ALA A 336 1.56 -0.85 -5.61
C ALA A 336 1.51 0.14 -6.78
N LEU A 337 2.33 -0.02 -7.83
CA LEU A 337 2.35 0.92 -8.96
C LEU A 337 1.07 0.86 -9.79
N THR A 338 0.54 -0.33 -10.01
CA THR A 338 -0.70 -0.56 -10.76
C THR A 338 -1.90 0.03 -10.04
N LEU A 339 -1.94 -0.10 -8.71
CA LEU A 339 -2.96 0.46 -7.84
C LEU A 339 -2.97 1.98 -7.95
N THR A 340 -1.80 2.62 -7.79
CA THR A 340 -1.74 4.08 -7.82
C THR A 340 -1.96 4.63 -9.23
N THR A 341 -1.51 3.92 -10.27
CA THR A 341 -1.86 4.22 -11.67
C THR A 341 -3.37 4.26 -11.87
N PHE A 342 -4.07 3.19 -11.49
CA PHE A 342 -5.53 3.11 -11.63
C PHE A 342 -6.23 4.21 -10.82
N VAL A 343 -5.86 4.39 -9.55
CA VAL A 343 -6.50 5.38 -8.69
C VAL A 343 -6.30 6.80 -9.22
N ARG A 344 -5.09 7.16 -9.66
CA ARG A 344 -4.76 8.51 -10.15
C ARG A 344 -5.35 8.81 -11.52
N LEU A 345 -5.43 7.81 -12.42
CA LEU A 345 -5.96 8.00 -13.77
C LEU A 345 -7.49 7.89 -13.82
N VAL A 346 -8.07 6.96 -13.07
CA VAL A 346 -9.46 6.54 -13.26
C VAL A 346 -10.36 7.00 -12.11
N MET A 347 -9.86 7.05 -10.88
CA MET A 347 -10.73 7.25 -9.71
C MET A 347 -10.76 8.70 -9.24
N VAL A 348 -9.61 9.30 -8.92
CA VAL A 348 -9.53 10.59 -8.21
C VAL A 348 -8.86 11.68 -9.05
N ASP A 349 -8.97 12.93 -8.63
CA ASP A 349 -8.25 14.07 -9.21
C ASP A 349 -6.95 14.35 -8.44
N GLN A 350 -6.93 14.15 -7.13
CA GLN A 350 -5.73 14.32 -6.30
C GLN A 350 -5.57 13.14 -5.38
N PHE A 351 -4.47 12.39 -5.51
CA PHE A 351 -4.15 11.31 -4.59
C PHE A 351 -3.10 11.75 -3.56
N VAL A 352 -3.42 11.56 -2.29
CA VAL A 352 -2.58 11.93 -1.15
C VAL A 352 -1.90 10.69 -0.60
N HIS A 353 -0.58 10.67 -0.70
CA HIS A 353 0.30 9.64 -0.17
C HIS A 353 0.86 9.98 1.22
N GLY A 354 1.34 8.95 1.92
CA GLY A 354 2.39 9.12 2.94
C GLY A 354 3.78 9.08 2.29
N ILE A 355 4.85 9.31 3.06
CA ILE A 355 6.23 9.39 2.52
C ILE A 355 6.60 8.17 1.65
N GLY A 356 6.38 6.95 2.18
CA GLY A 356 6.70 5.73 1.44
C GLY A 356 5.95 5.63 0.12
N GLY A 357 4.67 6.05 0.12
CA GLY A 357 3.83 6.17 -1.06
C GLY A 357 4.42 7.09 -2.12
N GLY A 358 4.68 8.34 -1.73
CA GLY A 358 5.20 9.35 -2.64
C GLY A 358 6.58 9.01 -3.19
N GLN A 359 7.38 8.19 -2.51
CA GLN A 359 8.69 7.77 -3.02
C GLN A 359 8.56 6.84 -4.23
N TYR A 360 7.73 5.80 -4.14
CA TYR A 360 7.53 4.91 -5.28
C TYR A 360 6.59 5.48 -6.35
N ASP A 361 5.72 6.43 -6.00
CA ASP A 361 4.83 7.06 -6.99
C ASP A 361 5.59 7.93 -8.01
N GLN A 362 6.86 8.27 -7.74
CA GLN A 362 7.79 8.82 -8.75
C GLN A 362 8.08 7.82 -9.88
N VAL A 363 8.01 6.51 -9.59
CA VAL A 363 8.05 5.46 -10.61
C VAL A 363 6.74 5.45 -11.37
N THR A 364 5.61 5.59 -10.68
CA THR A 364 4.29 5.66 -11.31
C THR A 364 4.16 6.84 -12.26
N ASP A 365 4.70 8.02 -11.94
CA ASP A 365 4.74 9.16 -12.88
C ASP A 365 5.43 8.79 -14.19
N ARG A 366 6.58 8.10 -14.11
CA ARG A 366 7.32 7.64 -15.30
C ARG A 366 6.52 6.59 -16.07
N LEU A 367 5.89 5.66 -15.37
CA LEU A 367 5.05 4.63 -15.97
C LEU A 367 3.85 5.25 -16.70
N ILE A 368 3.13 6.19 -16.09
CA ILE A 368 2.00 6.88 -16.71
C ILE A 368 2.46 7.62 -17.98
N ALA A 369 3.56 8.38 -17.88
CA ALA A 369 4.10 9.15 -18.99
C ALA A 369 4.50 8.26 -20.19
N TRP A 370 5.10 7.10 -19.94
CA TRP A 370 5.56 6.20 -21.00
C TRP A 370 4.48 5.28 -21.54
N HIS A 371 3.61 4.76 -20.68
CA HIS A 371 2.61 3.80 -21.09
C HIS A 371 1.36 4.45 -21.68
N TYR A 372 0.91 5.57 -21.10
CA TYR A 372 -0.31 6.26 -21.55
C TYR A 372 -0.02 7.53 -22.36
N GLY A 373 1.24 7.96 -22.48
CA GLY A 373 1.60 9.20 -23.19
C GLY A 373 0.99 10.46 -22.56
N LEU A 374 0.58 10.37 -21.29
CA LEU A 374 -0.15 11.41 -20.57
C LEU A 374 0.79 12.09 -19.56
N GLU A 375 0.65 13.41 -19.39
CA GLU A 375 1.30 14.06 -18.25
C GLU A 375 0.73 13.47 -16.94
N PRO A 376 1.57 12.95 -16.04
CA PRO A 376 1.05 12.28 -14.84
C PRO A 376 0.24 13.24 -13.97
N PRO A 377 -0.96 12.87 -13.47
CA PRO A 377 -1.72 13.73 -12.56
C PRO A 377 -0.92 14.05 -11.30
N HIS A 378 -0.88 15.28 -10.83
CA HIS A 378 -0.15 15.60 -9.59
C HIS A 378 -0.64 14.75 -8.40
N PHE A 379 0.29 14.34 -7.54
CA PHE A 379 -0.02 13.72 -6.24
C PHE A 379 0.55 14.58 -5.11
N SER A 380 0.08 14.34 -3.88
CA SER A 380 0.58 15.03 -2.69
C SER A 380 1.15 14.04 -1.69
N VAL A 381 1.99 14.54 -0.77
CA VAL A 381 2.53 13.78 0.35
C VAL A 381 2.19 14.51 1.64
N THR A 382 1.64 13.77 2.60
CA THR A 382 1.52 14.27 3.98
C THR A 382 1.91 13.21 4.99
N THR A 383 2.42 13.67 6.11
CA THR A 383 2.66 12.87 7.31
C THR A 383 2.64 13.77 8.52
N ALA A 384 2.38 13.19 9.69
CA ALA A 384 2.43 13.87 10.97
C ALA A 384 3.11 12.99 12.01
N THR A 385 3.71 13.64 12.99
CA THR A 385 4.23 13.01 14.19
C THR A 385 3.46 13.57 15.37
N MET A 386 2.76 12.68 16.06
CA MET A 386 2.05 13.01 17.30
C MET A 386 2.44 11.98 18.35
N TYR A 387 2.79 12.45 19.54
CA TYR A 387 3.09 11.59 20.66
C TYR A 387 1.83 11.21 21.40
N LEU A 388 1.86 10.05 22.05
CA LEU A 388 0.87 9.75 23.07
C LEU A 388 0.98 10.82 24.17
N PRO A 389 -0.11 11.46 24.62
CA PRO A 389 -0.02 12.53 25.61
C PRO A 389 0.70 12.11 26.90
N ALA A 390 0.48 10.87 27.38
CA ALA A 390 1.19 10.29 28.53
C ALA A 390 2.73 10.18 28.36
N ALA A 391 3.24 10.31 27.13
CA ALA A 391 4.67 10.25 26.80
C ALA A 391 5.31 11.64 26.63
N LEU A 392 4.54 12.73 26.71
CA LEU A 392 5.07 14.08 26.65
C LEU A 392 6.04 14.33 27.81
N GLY A 393 7.14 15.04 27.54
CA GLY A 393 8.18 15.35 28.52
C GLY A 393 9.08 14.17 28.93
N ARG A 394 8.80 12.93 28.51
CA ARG A 394 9.67 11.78 28.81
C ARG A 394 10.94 11.82 27.97
N GLN A 395 12.07 11.46 28.56
CA GLN A 395 13.33 11.31 27.84
C GLN A 395 13.19 10.23 26.77
N ARG A 396 13.50 10.59 25.52
CA ARG A 396 13.45 9.66 24.39
C ARG A 396 14.84 9.11 24.12
N VAL A 397 14.88 7.82 23.83
CA VAL A 397 16.10 7.13 23.44
C VAL A 397 15.99 6.74 21.98
N CYS A 398 17.04 7.02 21.20
CA CYS A 398 17.13 6.56 19.82
C CYS A 398 17.31 5.04 19.81
N LEU A 399 16.21 4.30 19.71
CA LEU A 399 16.22 2.84 19.64
C LEU A 399 17.14 2.29 18.54
N PRO A 400 17.16 2.86 17.30
CA PRO A 400 18.14 2.46 16.29
C PRO A 400 19.59 2.70 16.73
N CYS A 401 19.87 3.81 17.39
CA CYS A 401 21.19 4.14 17.92
C CYS A 401 21.58 3.13 19.01
N VAL A 402 20.68 2.82 19.95
CA VAL A 402 20.92 1.78 20.97
C VAL A 402 21.10 0.39 20.35
N LYS A 403 20.30 0.04 19.33
CA LYS A 403 20.49 -1.22 18.59
C LYS A 403 21.84 -1.24 17.87
N GLN A 404 22.25 -0.12 17.28
CA GLN A 404 23.54 0.00 16.61
C GLN A 404 24.70 -0.04 17.60
N GLU A 405 24.56 0.60 18.76
CA GLU A 405 25.47 0.53 19.89
C GLU A 405 25.60 -0.92 20.38
N LEU A 406 24.48 -1.58 20.65
CA LEU A 406 24.43 -2.99 21.05
C LEU A 406 25.06 -3.89 20.00
N HIS A 407 24.77 -3.63 18.71
CA HIS A 407 25.40 -4.35 17.61
C HIS A 407 26.92 -4.13 17.62
N ARG A 408 27.40 -2.89 17.72
CA ARG A 408 28.84 -2.57 17.84
C ARG A 408 29.47 -3.28 19.02
N LEU A 409 28.89 -3.17 20.22
CA LEU A 409 29.35 -3.81 21.44
C LEU A 409 29.43 -5.33 21.30
N ARG A 410 28.34 -5.97 20.84
CA ARG A 410 28.34 -7.41 20.55
C ARG A 410 29.45 -7.80 19.58
N HIS A 411 29.67 -6.98 18.57
CA HIS A 411 30.67 -7.21 17.54
C HIS A 411 32.09 -6.77 17.92
N SER A 412 32.29 -6.12 19.06
CA SER A 412 33.59 -5.77 19.63
C SER A 412 34.02 -6.70 20.77
N LEU A 413 33.14 -7.60 21.24
CA LEU A 413 33.43 -8.57 22.31
C LEU A 413 34.67 -9.44 22.04
N LEU A 414 34.95 -9.74 20.77
CA LEU A 414 36.11 -10.55 20.38
C LEU A 414 37.36 -9.72 20.03
N GLY A 415 37.30 -8.38 20.03
CA GLY A 415 38.47 -7.54 19.70
C GLY A 415 39.20 -7.97 18.41
N GLU A 416 40.52 -8.15 18.49
CA GLU A 416 41.38 -8.59 17.38
C GLU A 416 41.03 -9.99 16.85
N ARG A 417 40.52 -10.88 17.70
CA ARG A 417 40.14 -12.25 17.32
C ARG A 417 39.09 -12.27 16.22
N LYS A 418 38.21 -11.27 16.18
CA LYS A 418 37.24 -11.12 15.09
C LYS A 418 37.89 -10.74 13.76
N HIS A 419 38.93 -9.90 13.79
CA HIS A 419 39.65 -9.53 12.57
C HIS A 419 40.32 -10.76 11.96
N GLU A 420 40.85 -11.67 12.78
CA GLU A 420 41.38 -12.96 12.32
C GLU A 420 40.29 -13.80 11.63
N PHE A 421 39.10 -13.93 12.25
CA PHE A 421 37.98 -14.63 11.62
C PHE A 421 37.54 -14.00 10.30
N VAL A 422 37.44 -12.66 10.24
CA VAL A 422 37.06 -11.96 9.02
C VAL A 422 38.10 -12.17 7.92
N ALA A 423 39.40 -12.10 8.23
CA ALA A 423 40.47 -12.38 7.30
C ALA A 423 40.41 -13.83 6.77
N GLN A 424 40.21 -14.81 7.66
CA GLN A 424 40.05 -16.22 7.30
C GLN A 424 38.81 -16.44 6.41
N ILE A 425 37.68 -15.81 6.73
CA ILE A 425 36.46 -15.89 5.93
C ILE A 425 36.67 -15.27 4.55
N GLN A 426 37.37 -14.12 4.47
CA GLN A 426 37.64 -13.43 3.21
C GLN A 426 38.56 -14.23 2.28
N ALA A 427 39.56 -14.92 2.85
CA ALA A 427 40.47 -15.79 2.11
C ALA A 427 39.81 -17.05 1.52
N LEU A 428 38.63 -17.45 2.01
CA LEU A 428 37.91 -18.64 1.55
C LEU A 428 36.99 -18.35 0.34
N PRO A 429 36.87 -19.30 -0.62
CA PRO A 429 36.02 -19.12 -1.80
C PRO A 429 34.57 -18.76 -1.45
N ARG A 430 33.98 -17.83 -2.22
CA ARG A 430 32.56 -17.45 -2.05
C ARG A 430 31.67 -18.69 -2.21
N ARG A 431 30.66 -18.82 -1.33
CA ARG A 431 29.69 -19.93 -1.29
C ARG A 431 30.29 -21.31 -0.96
N SER A 432 31.51 -21.41 -0.44
CA SER A 432 32.06 -22.69 0.03
C SER A 432 31.51 -23.10 1.41
N ARG A 433 31.44 -24.41 1.66
CA ARG A 433 31.07 -24.95 2.99
C ARG A 433 32.04 -24.47 4.09
N GLN A 434 33.33 -24.40 3.78
CA GLN A 434 34.37 -23.96 4.72
C GLN A 434 34.17 -22.49 5.14
N ARG A 435 33.77 -21.63 4.19
CA ARG A 435 33.45 -20.23 4.48
C ARG A 435 32.24 -20.10 5.39
N ALA A 436 31.21 -20.90 5.14
CA ALA A 436 30.02 -20.95 5.99
C ALA A 436 30.38 -21.44 7.40
N GLN A 437 31.19 -22.48 7.52
CA GLN A 437 31.64 -23.03 8.79
C GLN A 437 32.43 -21.99 9.61
N LYS A 438 33.40 -21.29 9.00
CA LYS A 438 34.15 -20.22 9.68
C LYS A 438 33.27 -19.04 10.10
N TYR A 439 32.25 -18.71 9.32
CA TYR A 439 31.25 -17.72 9.71
C TYR A 439 30.46 -18.18 10.96
N TYR A 440 30.00 -19.44 10.98
CA TYR A 440 29.29 -19.99 12.15
C TYR A 440 30.18 -20.08 13.40
N GLU A 441 31.44 -20.47 13.26
CA GLU A 441 32.42 -20.49 14.36
C GLU A 441 32.57 -19.09 14.99
N MET A 442 32.81 -18.06 14.17
CA MET A 442 32.90 -16.67 14.65
C MET A 442 31.63 -16.25 15.40
N HIS A 443 30.45 -16.59 14.87
CA HIS A 443 29.17 -16.25 15.52
C HIS A 443 28.90 -17.04 16.79
N SER A 444 29.34 -18.29 16.89
CA SER A 444 29.26 -19.10 18.11
C SER A 444 30.15 -18.54 19.21
N GLU A 445 31.36 -18.10 18.87
CA GLU A 445 32.30 -17.49 19.82
C GLU A 445 31.80 -16.11 20.30
N LEU A 446 31.25 -15.29 19.39
CA LEU A 446 30.55 -14.04 19.75
C LEU A 446 29.40 -14.30 20.73
N ALA A 447 28.63 -15.37 20.53
CA ALA A 447 27.51 -15.74 21.40
C ALA A 447 27.98 -16.26 22.77
N ALA A 448 29.12 -16.95 22.83
CA ALA A 448 29.73 -17.38 24.09
C ALA A 448 30.27 -16.18 24.90
N ALA A 449 31.00 -15.27 24.23
CA ALA A 449 31.54 -14.06 24.85
C ALA A 449 30.46 -13.08 25.33
N ALA A 450 29.24 -13.15 24.78
CA ALA A 450 28.11 -12.34 25.23
C ALA A 450 27.36 -12.91 26.46
N ARG A 451 27.69 -14.15 26.89
CA ARG A 451 27.06 -14.84 28.03
C ARG A 451 27.94 -14.90 29.29
N GLY A 452 29.25 -14.65 29.14
CA GLY A 452 30.16 -14.39 30.26
C GLY A 452 30.22 -12.89 30.52
#